data_AF-A0A1F3ZQ57-F1
#
_entry.id   AF-A0A1F3ZQ57-F1
#
_cell.length_a   1.000
_cell.length_b   1.000
_cell.length_c   1.000
_cell.angle_alpha   90.00
_cell.angle_beta   90.00
_cell.angle_gamma   90.00
#
_symmetry.space_group_name_H-M   'P 1'
#
loop_
_entity.id
_entity.type
_entity.pdbx_description
1 polymer ?
#
loop_
_entity_poly.entity_id
_entity_poly.type
_entity_poly.pdbx_seq_one_letter_code
_entity_poly.pdbx_strand_id
1 'polypeptide(L)'
;MNAARVQRTPGIARRLACMLYDALLLFAVGFGATWVFYFASGGRGSEGWARSQLQLYLVAVFAAYFLWCWLRGGQTLAMKTWRIRLIAPAHDRVPVRAALLRFALALVVVPTGIGLGWALF
;
A
#
# COMPACT_ATOMS: atom_id res chain seq x y z
N MET A 1 21.72 -28.44 -7.26
CA MET A 1 22.38 -27.20 -7.72
C MET A 1 21.31 -26.12 -7.89
N ASN A 2 20.95 -25.38 -6.83
CA ASN A 2 19.99 -24.28 -6.93
C ASN A 2 20.76 -23.00 -7.25
N ALA A 3 20.66 -22.54 -8.50
CA ALA A 3 21.18 -21.25 -8.91
C ALA A 3 20.56 -20.17 -8.01
N ALA A 4 21.38 -19.53 -7.17
CA ALA A 4 20.99 -18.33 -6.45
C ALA A 4 20.57 -17.30 -7.51
N ARG A 5 19.25 -17.11 -7.70
CA ARG A 5 18.76 -16.07 -8.61
C ARG A 5 19.29 -14.76 -8.07
N VAL A 6 20.20 -14.13 -8.82
CA VAL A 6 20.65 -12.77 -8.54
C VAL A 6 19.42 -11.88 -8.52
N GLN A 7 18.98 -11.49 -7.32
CA GLN A 7 17.82 -10.64 -7.11
C GLN A 7 18.22 -9.23 -7.56
N ARG A 8 17.96 -8.91 -8.83
CA ARG A 8 18.21 -7.56 -9.33
C ARG A 8 17.17 -6.59 -8.81
N THR A 9 17.65 -5.58 -8.11
CA THR A 9 16.92 -4.37 -7.75
C THR A 9 16.16 -3.84 -8.98
N PRO A 10 14.82 -3.76 -8.95
CA PRO A 10 14.05 -3.21 -10.07
C PRO A 10 14.49 -1.78 -10.34
N GLY A 11 14.66 -1.41 -11.62
CA GLY A 11 14.98 -0.03 -12.00
C GLY A 11 13.91 0.96 -11.56
N ILE A 12 14.31 2.22 -11.38
CA ILE A 12 13.47 3.31 -10.85
C ILE A 12 12.16 3.46 -11.61
N ALA A 13 12.17 3.43 -12.95
CA ALA A 13 10.95 3.55 -13.76
C ALA A 13 9.89 2.50 -13.42
N ARG A 14 10.29 1.24 -13.19
CA ARG A 14 9.38 0.15 -12.81
C ARG A 14 8.82 0.33 -11.40
N ARG A 15 9.61 0.90 -10.48
CA ARG A 15 9.16 1.22 -9.12
C ARG A 15 8.15 2.36 -9.13
N LEU A 16 8.41 3.42 -9.88
CA LEU A 16 7.51 4.56 -10.04
C LEU A 16 6.20 4.15 -10.73
N ALA A 17 6.27 3.35 -11.79
CA ALA A 17 5.06 2.81 -12.44
C ALA A 17 4.24 1.92 -11.51
N CYS A 18 4.90 1.11 -10.68
CA CYS A 18 4.22 0.32 -9.65
C CYS A 18 3.54 1.22 -8.59
N MET A 19 4.22 2.27 -8.12
CA MET A 19 3.65 3.23 -7.17
C MET A 19 2.46 3.98 -7.75
N LEU A 20 2.55 4.42 -9.02
CA LEU A 20 1.44 5.08 -9.71
C LEU A 20 0.24 4.14 -9.86
N TYR A 21 0.49 2.88 -10.19
CA TYR A 21 -0.57 1.86 -10.28
C TYR A 21 -1.21 1.64 -8.91
N ASP A 22 -0.44 1.42 -7.84
CA ASP A 22 -0.97 1.27 -6.49
C ASP A 22 -1.76 2.53 -6.06
N ALA A 23 -1.33 3.74 -6.45
CA ALA A 23 -2.08 4.98 -6.19
C ALA A 23 -3.44 5.02 -6.91
N LEU A 24 -3.51 4.58 -8.17
CA LEU A 24 -4.79 4.46 -8.90
C LEU A 24 -5.72 3.43 -8.25
N LEU A 25 -5.17 2.29 -7.80
CA LEU A 25 -5.93 1.27 -7.07
C LEU A 25 -6.48 1.83 -5.75
N LEU A 26 -5.64 2.51 -4.96
CA LEU A 26 -6.07 3.13 -3.70
C LEU A 26 -7.08 4.25 -3.93
N PHE A 27 -6.96 5.00 -5.02
CA PHE A 27 -7.96 6.01 -5.40
C PHE A 27 -9.31 5.34 -5.68
N ALA A 28 -9.35 4.28 -6.49
CA ALA A 28 -10.58 3.56 -6.79
C ALA A 28 -11.20 2.92 -5.53
N VAL A 29 -10.39 2.27 -4.70
CA VAL A 29 -10.83 1.65 -3.43
C VAL A 29 -11.30 2.71 -2.44
N GLY A 30 -10.55 3.80 -2.30
CA GLY A 30 -10.89 4.90 -1.40
C GLY A 30 -12.15 5.64 -1.81
N PHE A 31 -12.37 5.82 -3.12
CA PHE A 31 -13.60 6.38 -3.65
C PHE A 31 -14.80 5.48 -3.33
N GLY A 32 -14.71 4.18 -3.62
CA GLY A 32 -15.77 3.22 -3.29
C GLY A 32 -16.05 3.14 -1.79
N ALA A 33 -15.00 3.10 -0.96
CA ALA A 33 -15.12 3.09 0.49
C ALA A 33 -15.80 4.37 1.00
N THR A 34 -15.39 5.54 0.52
CA THR A 34 -16.01 6.83 0.88
C THR A 34 -17.50 6.84 0.51
N TRP A 35 -17.84 6.30 -0.66
CA TRP A 35 -19.23 6.21 -1.12
C TRP A 35 -20.07 5.30 -0.20
N VAL A 36 -19.54 4.13 0.18
CA VAL A 36 -20.19 3.22 1.16
C VAL A 36 -20.38 3.91 2.50
N PHE A 37 -19.36 4.61 3.01
CA PHE A 37 -19.44 5.35 4.27
C PHE A 37 -20.49 6.46 4.21
N TYR A 38 -20.56 7.20 3.11
CA TYR A 38 -21.51 8.29 2.91
C TYR A 38 -22.97 7.79 2.91
N PHE A 39 -23.21 6.67 2.22
CA PHE A 39 -24.51 5.99 2.23
C PHE A 39 -24.88 5.47 3.62
N ALA A 40 -23.94 4.81 4.30
CA ALA A 40 -24.17 4.29 5.65
C ALA A 40 -24.40 5.40 6.69
N SER A 41 -23.79 6.57 6.50
CA SER A 41 -23.91 7.72 7.40
C SER A 41 -25.14 8.61 7.10
N GLY A 42 -25.98 8.23 6.14
CA GLY A 42 -27.18 9.00 5.78
C GLY A 42 -26.86 10.40 5.22
N GLY A 43 -25.72 10.56 4.54
CA GLY A 43 -25.28 11.84 3.97
C GLY A 43 -24.58 12.80 4.95
N ARG A 44 -24.42 12.43 6.23
CA ARG A 44 -23.63 13.20 7.22
C ARG A 44 -22.15 12.83 7.11
N GLY A 45 -21.51 13.19 6.01
CA GLY A 45 -20.16 12.72 5.66
C GLY A 45 -19.00 13.66 5.96
N SER A 46 -19.24 14.93 6.31
CA SER A 46 -18.19 15.96 6.19
C SER A 46 -18.02 16.92 7.37
N GLU A 47 -18.81 16.82 8.44
CA GLU A 47 -18.78 17.79 9.54
C GLU A 47 -18.37 17.17 10.89
N GLY A 48 -17.48 17.88 11.60
CA GLY A 48 -17.05 17.53 12.95
C GLY A 48 -16.48 16.10 13.09
N TRP A 49 -17.03 15.36 14.05
CA TRP A 49 -16.60 14.00 14.41
C TRP A 49 -16.69 12.98 13.25
N ALA A 50 -17.62 13.19 12.31
CA ALA A 50 -17.80 12.31 11.15
C ALA A 50 -16.58 12.31 10.21
N ARG A 51 -15.83 13.42 10.14
CA ARG A 51 -14.59 13.50 9.35
C ARG A 51 -13.51 12.58 9.89
N SER A 52 -13.34 12.56 11.21
CA SER A 52 -12.36 11.69 11.87
C SER A 52 -12.73 10.21 11.71
N GLN A 53 -14.03 9.89 11.74
CA GLN A 53 -14.53 8.54 11.47
C GLN A 53 -14.24 8.11 10.03
N LEU A 54 -14.50 8.98 9.05
CA LEU A 54 -14.18 8.71 7.64
C LEU A 54 -12.67 8.51 7.44
N GLN A 55 -11.83 9.34 8.06
CA GLN A 55 -10.37 9.18 7.99
C GLN A 55 -9.91 7.84 8.59
N LEU A 56 -10.38 7.48 9.79
CA LEU A 56 -10.04 6.22 10.42
C LEU A 56 -10.52 5.02 9.59
N TYR A 57 -11.73 5.12 9.03
CA TYR A 57 -12.29 4.11 8.14
C TYR A 57 -11.45 3.93 6.88
N LEU A 58 -11.06 5.01 6.20
CA LEU A 58 -10.21 4.93 5.00
C LEU A 58 -8.83 4.35 5.33
N VAL A 59 -8.22 4.76 6.45
CA VAL A 59 -6.96 4.19 6.92
C VAL A 59 -7.10 2.69 7.18
N ALA A 60 -8.20 2.26 7.81
CA ALA A 60 -8.48 0.85 8.05
C ALA A 60 -8.69 0.05 6.76
N VAL A 61 -9.40 0.61 5.78
CA VAL A 61 -9.61 -0.01 4.46
C VAL A 61 -8.29 -0.17 3.71
N PHE A 62 -7.44 0.87 3.69
CA PHE A 62 -6.12 0.79 3.06
C PHE A 62 -5.20 -0.17 3.80
N ALA A 63 -5.22 -0.17 5.14
CA ALA A 63 -4.47 -1.13 5.94
C ALA A 63 -4.89 -2.56 5.60
N ALA A 64 -6.20 -2.83 5.56
CA ALA A 64 -6.72 -4.15 5.20
C ALA A 64 -6.26 -4.57 3.80
N TYR A 65 -6.34 -3.68 2.80
CA TYR A 65 -5.88 -3.95 1.43
C TYR A 65 -4.39 -4.35 1.40
N PHE A 66 -3.51 -3.50 1.93
CA PHE A 66 -2.06 -3.75 1.89
C PHE A 66 -1.67 -4.97 2.71
N LEU A 67 -2.19 -5.08 3.93
CA LEU A 67 -1.86 -6.17 4.83
C LEU A 67 -2.31 -7.51 4.26
N TRP A 68 -3.51 -7.57 3.65
CA TRP A 68 -3.97 -8.77 2.97
C TRP A 68 -3.08 -9.17 1.79
N CYS A 69 -2.73 -8.23 0.92
CA CYS A 69 -1.84 -8.47 -0.22
C CYS A 69 -0.45 -8.96 0.23
N TRP A 70 0.11 -8.37 1.28
CA TRP A 70 1.44 -8.73 1.79
C TRP A 70 1.44 -10.03 2.57
N LEU A 71 0.42 -10.31 3.39
CA LEU A 71 0.34 -11.53 4.19
C LEU A 71 0.03 -12.77 3.34
N ARG A 72 -0.81 -12.66 2.30
CA ARG A 72 -1.14 -13.81 1.45
C ARG A 72 -0.12 -14.08 0.35
N GLY A 73 0.45 -13.02 -0.24
CA GLY A 73 1.23 -13.17 -1.47
C GLY A 73 2.55 -12.41 -1.51
N GLY A 74 2.88 -11.61 -0.49
CA GLY A 74 4.08 -10.77 -0.48
C GLY A 74 4.14 -9.74 -1.63
N GLN A 75 3.02 -9.51 -2.32
CA GLN A 75 2.93 -8.70 -3.53
C GLN A 75 1.56 -8.01 -3.60
N THR A 76 1.57 -6.70 -3.81
CA THR A 76 0.36 -5.97 -4.23
C THR A 76 -0.03 -6.34 -5.65
N LEU A 77 -1.23 -5.95 -6.07
CA LEU A 77 -1.69 -6.19 -7.43
C LEU A 77 -0.77 -5.50 -8.45
N ALA A 78 -0.33 -4.28 -8.17
CA ALA A 78 0.66 -3.57 -8.98
C ALA A 78 2.03 -4.27 -8.99
N MET A 79 2.47 -4.82 -7.86
CA MET A 79 3.72 -5.58 -7.81
C MET A 79 3.65 -6.83 -8.70
N LYS A 80 2.49 -7.50 -8.77
CA LYS A 80 2.27 -8.63 -9.68
C LYS A 80 2.36 -8.23 -11.15
N THR A 81 1.75 -7.10 -11.54
CA THR A 81 1.77 -6.64 -12.94
C THR A 81 3.20 -6.33 -13.41
N TRP A 82 4.04 -5.74 -12.55
CA TRP A 82 5.43 -5.38 -12.88
C TRP A 82 6.48 -6.42 -12.50
N ARG A 83 6.04 -7.64 -12.11
CA ARG A 83 6.90 -8.75 -11.63
C ARG A 83 7.89 -8.30 -10.55
N ILE A 84 7.42 -7.49 -9.61
CA ILE A 84 8.17 -7.04 -8.43
C ILE A 84 7.74 -7.94 -7.26
N ARG A 85 8.70 -8.45 -6.48
CA ARG A 85 8.41 -9.24 -5.28
C ARG A 85 9.08 -8.60 -4.07
N LEU A 86 8.36 -8.49 -2.97
CA LEU A 86 8.96 -8.16 -1.69
C LEU A 86 9.62 -9.43 -1.14
N ILE A 87 10.92 -9.39 -0.95
CA ILE A 87 11.70 -10.46 -0.33
C ILE A 87 12.22 -9.99 1.03
N ALA A 88 12.06 -10.81 2.06
CA ALA A 88 12.68 -10.55 3.35
C ALA A 88 14.12 -11.08 3.35
N PRO A 89 15.08 -10.42 4.05
CA PRO A 89 16.50 -10.80 4.02
C PRO A 89 16.81 -12.25 4.43
N ALA A 90 15.91 -12.91 5.16
CA ALA A 90 16.10 -14.26 5.68
C ALA A 90 14.88 -15.19 5.50
N HIS A 91 13.80 -14.73 4.85
CA HIS A 91 12.55 -15.50 4.80
C HIS A 91 11.82 -15.33 3.46
N ASP A 92 11.20 -16.42 3.01
CA ASP A 92 10.42 -16.47 1.78
C ASP A 92 9.05 -15.74 1.92
N ARG A 93 8.69 -15.35 3.16
CA ARG A 93 7.46 -14.64 3.51
C ARG A 93 7.74 -13.42 4.38
N VAL A 94 6.99 -12.35 4.15
CA VAL A 94 7.09 -11.11 4.93
C VAL A 94 6.44 -11.34 6.30
N PRO A 95 7.16 -11.13 7.42
CA PRO A 95 6.57 -11.29 8.74
C PRO A 95 5.52 -10.19 9.01
N VAL A 96 4.44 -10.53 9.73
CA VAL A 96 3.32 -9.62 10.03
C VAL A 96 3.80 -8.29 10.64
N ARG A 97 4.79 -8.36 11.54
CA ARG A 97 5.40 -7.18 12.15
C ARG A 97 6.07 -6.25 11.13
N ALA A 98 6.78 -6.82 10.15
CA ALA A 98 7.40 -6.02 9.08
C ALA A 98 6.35 -5.43 8.13
N ALA A 99 5.26 -6.15 7.86
CA ALA A 99 4.15 -5.65 7.06
C ALA A 99 3.44 -4.47 7.73
N LEU A 100 3.18 -4.56 9.04
CA LEU A 100 2.60 -3.47 9.83
C LEU A 100 3.53 -2.26 9.92
N LEU A 101 4.81 -2.48 10.21
CA LEU A 101 5.80 -1.39 10.26
C LEU A 101 5.92 -0.70 8.90
N ARG A 102 5.92 -1.47 7.81
CA ARG A 102 5.94 -0.93 6.45
C ARG A 102 4.70 -0.11 6.13
N PHE A 103 3.52 -0.54 6.58
CA PHE A 103 2.29 0.24 6.42
C PHE A 103 2.35 1.55 7.22
N ALA A 104 2.78 1.50 8.48
CA ALA A 104 2.94 2.70 9.31
C ALA A 104 3.94 3.70 8.71
N LEU A 105 5.07 3.20 8.20
CA LEU A 105 6.05 4.03 7.48
C LEU A 105 5.45 4.59 6.20
N ALA A 106 4.73 3.79 5.41
CA ALA A 106 4.08 4.27 4.19
C ALA A 106 3.04 5.37 4.49
N LEU A 107 2.30 5.25 5.59
CA LEU A 107 1.31 6.25 6.01
C LEU A 107 1.94 7.62 6.30
N VAL A 108 3.19 7.66 6.78
CA VAL A 108 3.92 8.90 7.10
C VAL A 108 4.75 9.41 5.90
N VAL A 109 5.39 8.49 5.17
CA VAL A 109 6.38 8.81 4.13
C VAL A 109 5.72 9.13 2.79
N VAL A 110 4.57 8.50 2.46
CA VAL A 110 3.87 8.76 1.20
C VAL A 110 3.27 10.17 1.13
N PRO A 111 2.55 10.68 2.15
CA PRO A 111 2.04 12.04 2.11
C PRO A 111 3.15 13.10 2.15
N THR A 112 4.29 12.78 2.77
CA THR A 112 5.43 13.71 2.87
C THR A 112 6.30 13.71 1.63
N GLY A 113 6.15 12.76 0.70
CA GLY A 113 6.93 12.67 -0.55
C GLY A 113 8.42 12.33 -0.35
N ILE A 114 8.90 12.23 0.90
CA ILE A 114 10.30 11.98 1.25
C ILE A 114 10.83 10.67 0.65
N GLY A 115 9.96 9.66 0.54
CA GLY A 115 10.30 8.37 -0.05
C GLY A 115 10.57 8.41 -1.56
N LEU A 116 10.05 9.42 -2.27
CA LEU A 116 10.33 9.63 -3.69
C LEU A 116 11.71 10.28 -3.89
N GLY A 117 12.10 11.20 -3.00
CA GLY A 117 13.43 11.82 -3.04
C GLY A 117 14.57 10.83 -2.83
N TRP A 118 14.43 9.92 -1.86
CA TRP A 118 15.38 8.83 -1.62
C TRP A 118 15.41 7.76 -2.72
N ALA A 119 14.39 7.70 -3.58
CA ALA A 119 14.37 6.77 -4.71
C ALA A 119 15.09 7.32 -5.95
N LEU A 120 15.44 8.62 -5.96
CA LEU A 120 16.12 9.30 -7.07
C LEU A 120 17.63 9.43 -6.87
N PHE A 121 18.13 9.29 -5.63
CA PHE A 121 19.54 9.25 -5.26
C PHE A 121 19.99 7.82 -4.93
#